data_AF-M7NQS5-F1
#
_entry.id   AF-M7NQS5-F1
#
_cell.length_a   1.000
_cell.length_b   1.000
_cell.length_c   1.000
_cell.angle_alpha   90.00
_cell.angle_beta   90.00
_cell.angle_gamma   90.00
#
_symmetry.space_group_name_H-M   'P 1'
#
loop_
_entity.id
_entity.type
_entity.pdbx_description
1 polymer ?
#
loop_
_entity_poly.entity_id
_entity_poly.type
_entity_poly.pdbx_seq_one_letter_code
_entity_poly.pdbx_strand_id
1 'polypeptide(L)'
;MYIQLMPNAAIEELYQHYQGVRRAPFSVDQFTSFLAFFPALLIAASDGIVDREEWQYCQRLAQGLGHSYREELEPEETERLTHLYRQEFVYLLQNLSRWEEPFLEALAKYFQHNRYAKKFVSQTAWLFADASNGVSKEEESKLSDLRKRFALSKEDMRPFDELQGL
;
A
#
# COMPACT_ATOMS: atom_id res chain seq x y z
N MET A 1 17.75 -4.92 10.68
CA MET A 1 16.83 -5.84 11.38
C MET A 1 15.73 -6.18 10.40
N TYR A 2 15.84 -7.32 9.73
CA TYR A 2 14.86 -7.74 8.71
C TYR A 2 13.55 -8.10 9.42
N ILE A 3 12.48 -7.36 9.15
CA ILE A 3 11.13 -7.73 9.61
C ILE A 3 10.69 -8.86 8.70
N GLN A 4 10.86 -10.10 9.16
CA GLN A 4 10.37 -11.28 8.46
C GLN A 4 8.83 -11.26 8.57
N LEU A 5 8.15 -10.70 7.56
CA LEU A 5 6.70 -10.68 7.45
C LEU A 5 6.25 -12.11 7.12
N MET A 6 6.09 -12.96 8.14
CA MET A 6 5.46 -14.27 7.94
C MET A 6 4.08 -14.04 7.28
N PRO A 7 3.79 -14.69 6.14
CA PRO A 7 2.49 -14.55 5.49
C PRO A 7 1.37 -14.99 6.44
N ASN A 8 0.38 -14.11 6.61
CA ASN A 8 -0.85 -14.45 7.31
C ASN A 8 -1.79 -15.18 6.33
N ALA A 9 -2.52 -16.19 6.78
CA ALA A 9 -3.49 -16.92 5.95
C ALA A 9 -4.42 -16.01 5.14
N ALA A 10 -4.85 -14.87 5.70
CA ALA A 10 -5.67 -13.90 4.98
C ALA A 10 -4.96 -13.25 3.77
N ILE A 11 -3.65 -13.04 3.87
CA ILE A 11 -2.82 -12.51 2.78
C ILE A 11 -2.60 -13.58 1.71
N GLU A 12 -2.34 -14.82 2.12
CA GLU A 12 -2.16 -15.94 1.20
C GLU A 12 -3.45 -16.22 0.41
N GLU A 13 -4.61 -16.23 1.07
CA GLU A 13 -5.91 -16.39 0.42
C GLU A 13 -6.15 -15.29 -0.62
N LEU A 14 -5.91 -14.03 -0.24
CA LEU A 14 -6.03 -12.91 -1.17
C LEU A 14 -5.04 -13.02 -2.32
N TYR A 15 -3.79 -13.41 -2.05
CA TYR A 15 -2.76 -13.62 -3.06
C TYR A 15 -3.19 -14.68 -4.07
N GLN A 16 -3.66 -15.85 -3.61
CA GLN A 16 -4.12 -16.92 -4.51
C GLN A 16 -5.31 -16.45 -5.36
N HIS A 17 -6.27 -15.74 -4.76
CA HIS A 17 -7.39 -15.17 -5.51
C HIS A 17 -6.91 -14.14 -6.56
N TYR A 18 -6.00 -13.25 -6.19
CA TYR A 18 -5.42 -12.26 -7.10
C TYR A 18 -4.66 -12.92 -8.26
N GLN A 19 -3.84 -13.92 -7.95
CA GLN A 19 -3.07 -14.69 -8.93
C GLN A 19 -3.95 -15.47 -9.90
N GLY A 20 -5.11 -15.97 -9.45
CA GLY A 20 -6.11 -16.59 -10.32
C GLY A 20 -6.60 -15.68 -11.44
N VAL A 21 -6.50 -14.36 -11.26
CA VAL A 21 -6.95 -13.34 -12.22
C VAL A 21 -5.79 -12.71 -12.99
N ARG A 22 -4.72 -12.34 -12.28
CA ARG A 22 -3.63 -11.51 -12.82
C ARG A 22 -2.39 -12.28 -13.23
N ARG A 23 -2.11 -13.41 -12.57
CA ARG A 23 -0.88 -14.19 -12.77
C ARG A 23 0.39 -13.33 -12.74
N ALA A 24 0.40 -12.28 -11.93
CA ALA A 24 1.53 -11.38 -11.78
C ALA A 24 2.68 -12.14 -11.09
N PRO A 25 3.94 -12.08 -11.56
CA PRO A 25 5.03 -12.88 -11.03
C PRO A 25 5.59 -12.32 -9.72
N PHE A 26 4.72 -12.11 -8.72
CA PHE A 26 5.09 -11.73 -7.36
C PHE A 26 5.36 -12.96 -6.50
N SER A 27 6.33 -12.88 -5.60
CA SER A 27 6.33 -13.69 -4.38
C SER A 27 5.20 -13.24 -3.44
N VAL A 28 4.86 -14.06 -2.45
CA VAL A 28 3.87 -13.68 -1.42
C VAL A 28 4.34 -12.44 -0.64
N ASP A 29 5.64 -12.33 -0.36
CA ASP A 29 6.21 -11.17 0.33
C ASP A 29 6.11 -9.90 -0.50
N GLN A 30 6.43 -9.97 -1.80
CA GLN A 30 6.26 -8.85 -2.74
C GLN A 30 4.80 -8.43 -2.85
N PHE A 31 3.87 -9.40 -2.87
CA PHE A 31 2.44 -9.10 -2.86
C PHE A 31 1.98 -8.47 -1.53
N THR A 32 2.54 -8.91 -0.40
CA THR A 32 2.23 -8.33 0.91
C THR A 32 2.68 -6.87 0.96
N SER A 33 3.87 -6.57 0.45
CA SER A 33 4.37 -5.20 0.33
C SER A 33 3.54 -4.38 -0.66
N PHE A 34 3.09 -4.96 -1.76
CA PHE A 34 2.14 -4.31 -2.68
C PHE A 34 0.81 -3.95 -1.99
N LEU A 35 0.25 -4.89 -1.24
CA LEU A 35 -0.98 -4.69 -0.49
C LEU A 35 -0.82 -3.58 0.57
N ALA A 36 0.33 -3.48 1.21
CA ALA A 36 0.63 -2.44 2.20
C ALA A 36 0.51 -1.01 1.63
N PHE A 37 0.67 -0.83 0.32
CA PHE A 37 0.56 0.47 -0.35
C PHE A 37 -0.85 0.75 -0.87
N PHE A 38 -1.76 -0.22 -0.82
CA PHE A 38 -3.12 -0.07 -1.33
C PHE A 38 -3.93 1.05 -0.66
N PRO A 39 -3.87 1.26 0.67
CA PRO A 39 -4.58 2.38 1.29
C PRO A 39 -4.10 3.75 0.79
N ALA A 40 -2.79 3.89 0.50
CA ALA A 40 -2.24 5.11 -0.08
C ALA A 40 -2.79 5.36 -1.50
N LEU A 41 -2.96 4.29 -2.29
CA LEU A 41 -3.56 4.35 -3.62
C LEU A 41 -5.04 4.76 -3.57
N LEU A 42 -5.80 4.22 -2.62
CA LEU A 42 -7.22 4.57 -2.44
C LEU A 42 -7.44 6.02 -2.05
N ILE A 43 -6.54 6.59 -1.24
CA ILE A 43 -6.60 8.00 -0.85
C ILE A 43 -6.36 8.86 -2.10
N ALA A 44 -5.28 8.61 -2.83
CA ALA A 44 -4.97 9.37 -4.03
C ALA A 44 -6.10 9.31 -5.07
N ALA A 45 -6.76 8.16 -5.22
CA ALA A 45 -7.86 7.98 -6.17
C ALA A 45 -9.25 8.38 -5.64
N SER A 46 -9.32 9.11 -4.51
CA SER A 46 -10.58 9.34 -3.81
C SER A 46 -11.51 10.38 -4.46
N ASP A 47 -10.98 11.26 -5.31
CA ASP A 47 -11.76 12.23 -6.08
C ASP A 47 -12.39 11.62 -7.36
N GLY A 48 -12.00 10.39 -7.69
CA GLY A 48 -12.54 9.58 -8.79
C GLY A 48 -12.07 9.98 -10.19
N ILE A 49 -11.12 10.91 -10.32
CA ILE A 49 -10.62 11.38 -11.63
C ILE A 49 -9.12 11.11 -11.71
N VAL A 50 -8.75 9.92 -12.23
CA VAL A 50 -7.32 9.60 -12.49
C VAL A 50 -6.69 10.58 -13.47
N ASP A 51 -6.01 11.59 -12.95
CA ASP A 51 -5.34 12.64 -13.69
C ASP A 51 -3.81 12.44 -13.70
N ARG A 52 -3.09 13.46 -14.18
CA ARG A 52 -1.64 13.39 -14.31
C ARG A 52 -0.92 13.34 -12.96
N GLU A 53 -1.51 13.88 -11.91
CA GLU A 53 -0.95 13.92 -10.56
C GLU A 53 -1.07 12.55 -9.88
N GLU A 54 -2.21 11.86 -9.97
CA GLU A 54 -2.32 10.48 -9.46
C GLU A 54 -1.44 9.52 -10.25
N TRP A 55 -1.22 9.77 -11.54
CA TRP A 55 -0.27 8.97 -12.32
C TRP A 55 1.16 9.12 -11.80
N GLN A 56 1.59 10.35 -11.51
CA GLN A 56 2.90 10.60 -10.89
C GLN A 56 2.97 9.96 -9.50
N TYR A 57 1.89 9.99 -8.75
CA TYR A 57 1.78 9.35 -7.45
C TYR A 57 1.96 7.83 -7.54
N CYS A 58 1.25 7.16 -8.45
CA CYS A 58 1.42 5.72 -8.72
C CYS A 58 2.85 5.36 -9.10
N GLN A 59 3.51 6.22 -9.89
CA GLN A 59 4.91 6.04 -10.24
C GLN A 59 5.82 6.14 -9.01
N ARG A 60 5.57 7.10 -8.11
CA ARG A 60 6.32 7.25 -6.85
C ARG A 60 6.10 6.06 -5.91
N LEU A 61 4.86 5.57 -5.77
CA LEU A 61 4.57 4.37 -4.97
C LEU A 61 5.31 3.15 -5.53
N ALA A 62 5.21 2.92 -6.84
CA ALA A 62 5.90 1.80 -7.50
C ALA A 62 7.43 1.90 -7.35
N GLN A 63 8.00 3.10 -7.48
CA GLN A 63 9.43 3.34 -7.29
C GLN A 63 9.86 3.05 -5.86
N GLY A 64 9.14 3.59 -4.87
CA GLY A 64 9.45 3.38 -3.45
C GLY A 64 9.38 1.89 -3.08
N LEU A 65 8.37 1.20 -3.59
CA LEU A 65 8.17 -0.23 -3.35
C LEU A 65 9.19 -1.11 -4.07
N GLY A 66 9.56 -0.81 -5.31
CA GLY A 66 10.63 -1.53 -5.99
C GLY A 66 11.98 -1.33 -5.31
N HIS A 67 12.30 -0.08 -4.93
CA HIS A 67 13.53 0.26 -4.23
C HIS A 67 13.66 -0.38 -2.85
N SER A 68 12.57 -0.78 -2.19
CA SER A 68 12.66 -1.48 -0.90
C SER A 68 13.33 -2.86 -1.03
N TYR A 69 13.41 -3.40 -2.25
CA TYR A 69 14.06 -4.69 -2.55
C TYR A 69 15.46 -4.57 -3.13
N ARG A 70 16.02 -3.35 -3.27
CA ARG A 70 17.32 -3.13 -3.93
C ARG A 70 18.52 -3.76 -3.23
N GLU A 71 18.38 -4.09 -1.94
CA GLU A 71 19.43 -4.78 -1.17
C GLU A 71 19.36 -6.30 -1.37
N GLU A 72 18.23 -6.81 -1.88
CA GLU A 72 17.95 -8.23 -2.08
C GLU A 72 18.02 -8.65 -3.55
N LEU A 73 17.93 -7.69 -4.47
CA LEU A 73 17.82 -7.91 -5.91
C LEU A 73 18.92 -7.16 -6.67
N GLU A 74 19.30 -7.70 -7.83
CA GLU A 74 20.17 -6.97 -8.76
C GLU A 74 19.46 -5.71 -9.31
N PRO A 75 20.21 -4.71 -9.80
CA PRO A 75 19.61 -3.48 -10.32
C PRO A 75 18.56 -3.71 -11.42
N GLU A 76 18.83 -4.61 -12.36
CA GLU A 76 17.87 -4.94 -13.43
C GLU A 76 16.59 -5.61 -12.90
N GLU A 77 16.71 -6.45 -11.87
CA GLU A 77 15.57 -7.12 -11.25
C GLU A 77 14.72 -6.14 -10.44
N THR A 78 15.37 -5.20 -9.75
CA THR A 78 14.73 -4.08 -9.05
C THR A 78 13.92 -3.21 -10.01
N GLU A 79 14.48 -2.88 -11.18
CA GLU A 79 13.77 -2.12 -12.22
C GLU A 79 12.58 -2.90 -12.79
N ARG A 80 12.74 -4.20 -13.06
CA ARG A 80 11.65 -5.06 -13.53
C ARG A 80 10.52 -5.14 -12.50
N LEU A 81 10.86 -5.33 -11.22
CA LEU A 81 9.88 -5.37 -10.13
C LEU A 81 9.16 -4.03 -9.96
N THR A 82 9.90 -2.91 -10.06
CA THR A 82 9.33 -1.55 -10.07
C THR A 82 8.32 -1.37 -11.20
N HIS A 83 8.67 -1.83 -12.42
CA HIS A 83 7.77 -1.77 -13.57
C HIS A 83 6.51 -2.62 -13.35
N LEU A 84 6.67 -3.82 -12.78
CA LEU A 84 5.56 -4.69 -12.45
C LEU A 84 4.60 -4.05 -11.44
N TYR A 85 5.12 -3.47 -10.35
CA TYR A 85 4.27 -2.74 -9.39
C TYR A 85 3.51 -1.60 -10.03
N ARG A 86 4.14 -0.86 -10.96
CA ARG A 86 3.45 0.20 -11.70
C ARG A 86 2.28 -0.34 -12.51
N GLN A 87 2.48 -1.44 -13.24
CA GLN A 87 1.42 -2.09 -14.02
C GLN A 87 0.28 -2.57 -13.13
N GLU A 88 0.59 -3.13 -11.96
CA GLU A 88 -0.44 -3.64 -11.05
C GLU A 88 -1.19 -2.52 -10.32
N PHE A 89 -0.55 -1.39 -10.00
CA PHE A 89 -1.26 -0.22 -9.49
C PHE A 89 -2.23 0.37 -10.52
N VAL A 90 -1.82 0.47 -11.80
CA VAL A 90 -2.74 0.89 -12.89
C VAL A 90 -3.95 -0.02 -12.93
N TYR A 91 -3.71 -1.33 -12.90
CA TYR A 91 -4.78 -2.32 -12.96
C TYR A 91 -5.74 -2.17 -11.78
N LEU A 92 -5.22 -2.00 -10.56
CA LEU A 92 -6.04 -1.80 -9.37
C LEU A 92 -6.91 -0.55 -9.49
N LEU A 93 -6.35 0.58 -9.92
CA LEU A 93 -7.13 1.81 -10.12
C LEU A 93 -8.30 1.62 -11.09
N GLN A 94 -8.08 0.89 -12.18
CA GLN A 94 -9.12 0.59 -13.16
C GLN A 94 -10.15 -0.43 -12.68
N ASN A 95 -9.88 -1.12 -11.57
CA ASN A 95 -10.69 -2.24 -11.05
C ASN A 95 -10.98 -2.08 -9.54
N LEU A 96 -11.00 -0.84 -9.02
CA LEU A 96 -11.16 -0.59 -7.57
C LEU A 96 -12.43 -1.22 -7.01
N SER A 97 -13.56 -1.13 -7.71
CA SER A 97 -14.83 -1.72 -7.27
C SER A 97 -14.77 -3.23 -7.04
N ARG A 98 -13.85 -3.93 -7.72
CA ARG A 98 -13.62 -5.37 -7.54
C ARG A 98 -12.70 -5.68 -6.37
N TRP A 99 -11.70 -4.83 -6.13
CA TRP A 99 -10.57 -5.16 -5.27
C TRP A 99 -10.53 -4.39 -3.95
N GLU A 100 -11.24 -3.28 -3.82
CA GLU A 100 -11.26 -2.45 -2.61
C GLU A 100 -11.63 -3.26 -1.37
N GLU A 101 -12.79 -3.93 -1.38
CA GLU A 101 -13.24 -4.68 -0.21
C GLU A 101 -12.34 -5.89 0.12
N PRO A 102 -11.97 -6.78 -0.84
CA PRO A 102 -11.06 -7.90 -0.56
C PRO A 102 -9.70 -7.46 0.00
N PHE A 103 -9.11 -6.39 -0.56
CA PHE A 103 -7.81 -5.89 -0.12
C PHE A 103 -7.90 -5.30 1.29
N LEU A 104 -8.92 -4.48 1.56
CA LEU A 104 -9.10 -3.87 2.87
C LEU A 104 -9.47 -4.90 3.95
N GLU A 105 -10.22 -5.95 3.63
CA GLU A 105 -10.51 -7.04 4.57
C GLU A 105 -9.25 -7.84 4.91
N ALA A 106 -8.44 -8.21 3.91
CA ALA A 106 -7.20 -8.93 4.14
C ALA A 106 -6.22 -8.10 4.99
N LEU A 107 -6.08 -6.80 4.71
CA LEU A 107 -5.28 -5.88 5.52
C LEU A 107 -5.79 -5.78 6.96
N ALA A 108 -7.10 -5.67 7.16
CA ALA A 108 -7.67 -5.60 8.51
C ALA A 108 -7.36 -6.86 9.32
N LYS A 109 -7.52 -8.04 8.73
CA LYS A 109 -7.14 -9.33 9.36
C LYS A 109 -5.64 -9.41 9.61
N TYR A 110 -4.83 -8.93 8.67
CA TYR A 110 -3.38 -8.90 8.80
C TYR A 110 -2.92 -8.06 10.00
N PHE A 111 -3.52 -6.89 10.19
CA PHE A 111 -3.20 -5.96 11.28
C PHE A 111 -3.57 -6.45 12.67
N GLN A 112 -4.53 -7.37 12.80
CA GLN A 112 -4.87 -7.98 14.10
C GLN A 112 -3.67 -8.71 14.72
N HIS A 113 -2.80 -9.26 13.87
CA HIS A 113 -1.64 -10.04 14.28
C HIS A 113 -0.31 -9.30 14.07
N ASN A 114 -0.32 -8.18 13.33
CA ASN A 114 0.89 -7.45 12.92
C ASN A 114 0.76 -5.95 13.21
N ARG A 115 0.86 -5.58 14.50
CA ARG A 115 0.72 -4.18 14.95
C ARG A 115 1.76 -3.23 14.30
N TYR A 116 2.98 -3.71 14.04
CA TYR A 116 4.01 -2.93 13.35
C TYR A 116 3.64 -2.64 11.88
N ALA A 117 3.08 -3.62 11.18
CA ALA A 117 2.64 -3.44 9.80
C ALA A 117 1.46 -2.46 9.72
N LYS A 118 0.54 -2.51 10.69
CA LYS A 118 -0.55 -1.54 10.82
C LYS A 118 -0.03 -0.11 10.89
N LYS A 119 0.99 0.13 11.71
CA LYS A 119 1.65 1.44 11.84
C LYS A 119 2.33 1.86 10.53
N PHE A 120 3.12 0.97 9.93
CA PHE A 120 3.81 1.24 8.67
C PHE A 120 2.83 1.65 7.56
N VAL A 121 1.78 0.85 7.31
CA VAL A 121 0.77 1.14 6.28
C VAL A 121 0.07 2.47 6.51
N SER A 122 -0.24 2.79 7.77
CA SER A 122 -0.90 4.04 8.14
C SER A 122 0.00 5.25 7.90
N GLN A 123 1.27 5.14 8.26
CA GLN A 123 2.27 6.18 8.05
C GLN A 123 2.58 6.39 6.57
N THR A 124 2.71 5.31 5.80
CA THR A 124 2.90 5.37 4.35
C THR A 124 1.69 6.04 3.69
N ALA A 125 0.47 5.61 4.01
CA ALA A 125 -0.75 6.24 3.48
C ALA A 125 -0.82 7.75 3.78
N TRP A 126 -0.42 8.15 5.00
CA TRP A 126 -0.40 9.57 5.39
C TRP A 126 0.71 10.37 4.70
N LEU A 127 1.95 9.85 4.69
CA LEU A 127 3.09 10.52 4.05
C LEU A 127 2.83 10.81 2.58
N PHE A 128 2.16 9.87 1.92
CA PHE A 128 1.84 10.05 0.52
C PHE A 128 0.65 11.00 0.32
N ALA A 129 -0.39 10.94 1.16
CA ALA A 129 -1.48 11.93 1.13
C ALA A 129 -1.02 13.37 1.42
N ASP A 130 -0.01 13.56 2.27
CA ASP A 130 0.58 14.87 2.57
C ASP A 130 1.52 15.37 1.46
N ALA A 131 2.00 14.46 0.60
CA ALA A 131 2.90 14.78 -0.52
C ALA A 131 2.17 15.23 -1.79
N SER A 132 0.84 15.13 -1.88
CA SER A 132 0.04 15.96 -2.78
C SER A 132 -0.04 17.38 -2.17
N ASN A 133 -0.25 18.45 -2.94
CA ASN A 133 -0.15 19.84 -2.48
C ASN A 133 -1.27 20.26 -1.48
N GLY A 134 -1.33 19.60 -0.32
CA GLY A 134 -2.44 19.60 0.61
C GLY A 134 -3.41 18.43 0.39
N VAL A 135 -4.04 17.97 1.46
CA VAL A 135 -5.07 16.92 1.44
C VAL A 135 -6.42 17.55 1.08
N SER A 136 -7.08 17.03 0.04
CA SER A 136 -8.44 17.43 -0.32
C SER A 136 -9.47 16.93 0.70
N LYS A 137 -10.71 17.43 0.64
CA LYS A 137 -11.78 16.98 1.56
C LYS A 137 -12.14 15.50 1.34
N GLU A 138 -12.06 15.08 0.09
CA GLU A 138 -12.33 13.72 -0.37
C GLU A 138 -11.25 12.76 0.17
N GLU A 139 -9.97 13.16 0.08
CA GLU A 139 -8.84 12.44 0.65
C GLU A 139 -8.92 12.38 2.19
N GLU A 140 -9.29 13.48 2.85
CA GLU A 140 -9.50 13.53 4.30
C GLU A 140 -10.62 12.57 4.73
N SER A 141 -11.73 12.53 3.96
CA SER A 141 -12.84 11.62 4.21
C SER A 141 -12.41 10.16 4.05
N LYS A 142 -11.73 9.83 2.94
CA LYS A 142 -11.24 8.46 2.71
C LYS A 142 -10.24 8.02 3.78
N LEU A 143 -9.32 8.91 4.16
CA LEU A 143 -8.39 8.67 5.26
C LEU A 143 -9.13 8.44 6.58
N SER A 144 -10.17 9.23 6.88
CA SER A 144 -11.01 9.04 8.08
C SER A 144 -11.71 7.68 8.10
N ASP A 145 -12.22 7.23 6.96
CA ASP A 145 -12.88 5.92 6.84
C ASP A 145 -11.89 4.76 7.01
N LEU A 146 -10.71 4.85 6.38
CA LEU A 146 -9.63 3.89 6.56
C LEU A 146 -9.16 3.84 8.02
N ARG A 147 -9.08 4.99 8.69
CA ARG A 147 -8.74 5.04 10.13
C ARG A 147 -9.74 4.30 11.00
N LYS A 148 -11.04 4.50 10.75
CA LYS A 148 -12.09 3.78 11.48
C LYS A 148 -11.99 2.28 11.20
N ARG A 149 -11.87 1.90 9.93
CA ARG A 149 -11.81 0.50 9.48
C ARG A 149 -10.64 -0.27 10.10
N PHE A 150 -9.46 0.32 10.12
CA PHE A 150 -8.28 -0.31 10.69
C PHE A 150 -8.12 -0.06 12.19
N ALA A 151 -9.04 0.67 12.83
CA ALA A 151 -8.93 1.12 14.22
C ALA A 151 -7.59 1.82 14.50
N LEU A 152 -7.21 2.79 13.65
CA LEU A 152 -5.97 3.56 13.77
C LEU A 152 -6.10 4.61 14.88
N SER A 153 -5.17 4.59 15.82
CA SER A 153 -5.02 5.62 16.83
C SER A 153 -4.30 6.85 16.27
N LYS A 154 -4.35 7.98 16.99
CA LYS A 154 -3.50 9.15 16.68
C LYS A 154 -2.00 8.81 16.74
N GLU A 155 -1.60 7.81 17.53
CA GLU A 155 -0.20 7.38 17.65
C GLU A 155 0.28 6.59 16.44
N ASP A 156 -0.62 5.83 15.80
CA ASP A 156 -0.32 5.08 14.58
C ASP A 156 -0.07 6.01 13.37
N MET A 157 -0.40 7.29 13.49
CA MET A 157 -0.28 8.30 12.44
C MET A 157 0.85 9.30 12.65
N ARG A 158 1.63 9.20 13.74
CA ARG A 158 2.75 10.14 13.93
C ARG A 158 3.83 9.91 12.87
N PRO A 159 4.42 10.97 12.29
CA PRO A 159 5.58 10.85 11.40
C PRO A 159 6.73 10.07 12.05
N PHE A 160 7.54 9.39 11.24
CA PHE A 160 8.63 8.54 11.73
C PHE A 160 9.69 9.34 12.52
N ASP A 161 9.90 10.61 12.15
CA ASP A 161 10.92 11.48 12.73
C ASP A 161 10.58 11.94 14.17
N GLU A 162 9.30 11.96 14.55
CA GLU A 162 8.87 12.31 15.92
C GLU A 162 9.07 11.18 16.93
N LEU A 163 9.42 9.98 16.46
CA LEU A 163 9.59 8.78 17.30
C LEU A 163 11.06 8.50 17.64
N GLN A 164 12.01 9.19 17.01
CA GLN A 164 13.44 9.11 17.35
C GLN A 164 13.85 10.05 18.49
N GLY A 165 12.89 10.78 19.07
CA GLY A 165 13.08 11.67 20.22
C GLY A 165 12.71 11.10 21.59
N LEU A 166 12.63 9.76 21.74
CA LEU A 166 12.41 9.07 23.02
C LEU A 166 13.54 8.08 23.32
#